data_AF-A0A2J7TI94-F1
#
_entry.id   AF-A0A2J7TI94-F1
#
_cell.length_a   1.000
_cell.length_b   1.000
_cell.length_c   1.000
_cell.angle_alpha   90.00
_cell.angle_beta   90.00
_cell.angle_gamma   90.00
#
_symmetry.space_group_name_H-M   'P 1'
#
loop_
_entity.id
_entity.type
_entity.pdbx_description
1 polymer ?
#
loop_
_entity_poly.entity_id
_entity_poly.type
_entity_poly.pdbx_seq_one_letter_code
_entity_poly.pdbx_strand_id
1 'polypeptide(L)'
;MSEASVAGHAAGVDRFAIGQPWAYDFVTADGPGYKAGVKGTNLADHHVFNVRTDVVLPTLAKGDGKTNDGPAIQGAINVAARYGGVVYLPAGTYNIGSTSISLTSNVVLQGQSASATKIIYTATKPGFIIGAGASMTGFVDLTLQNQDKTSTTTNLGTWQQPVSKVIIQRVVWDLGTGFSINLKGDRIAILNSTFKQAINSWNGSGAGALLITNTTNLTLKNNTIRWASNQNAFGDLVNAIFENNHFTRSASDTVVAGPDQLSWPWIVRPIRLGDVLSRTAAGGRQVSLNFGTNIVFQNNIFDTSDGVIQYNAGDGETILNEGGGGSPREDFGTVTTASAAIIADDSKCSGACTWKVYPNSKVVIVSGAGAGQWRKIAAQNGNSFTVDPPFDVVPAAGDHFTISAPSYENALIRNNTMVGNPIGIAMYHGVFLNVSVVGNQLTNNGGIYLLPSQANQRAGRNFFNVARNIEINGNVLKNLNGNYPSYVSIGFVMMTQNVFWGKSVLAAEVRNNQITARSGTFPYTFGEGYNHLTFYQNPGGGAYVEEGNGAMWGTVWQGNSCANCAVNYNLSTGAMDTTIWNAKATNSPGFVSTILKDVTIANSTKQASTRTLVGKD
;
A
#
# COMPACT_ATOMS: atom_id res chain seq x y z
N MET A 1 6.54 39.69 -18.56
CA MET A 1 5.21 40.31 -18.35
C MET A 1 5.02 40.41 -16.84
N SER A 2 4.69 41.61 -16.34
CA SER A 2 4.75 41.99 -14.93
C SER A 2 3.64 41.35 -14.08
N GLU A 3 4.00 40.89 -12.88
CA GLU A 3 3.19 40.20 -11.85
C GLU A 3 1.97 40.97 -11.28
N ALA A 4 1.57 42.10 -11.86
CA ALA A 4 0.63 43.03 -11.23
C ALA A 4 -0.78 43.09 -11.85
N SER A 5 -1.23 42.08 -12.62
CA SER A 5 -2.57 42.13 -13.24
C SER A 5 -3.36 40.82 -13.28
N VAL A 6 -3.15 39.88 -12.35
CA VAL A 6 -4.11 38.77 -12.15
C VAL A 6 -4.76 38.92 -10.77
N ALA A 7 -5.66 39.89 -10.67
CA ALA A 7 -6.39 40.23 -9.45
C ALA A 7 -7.55 39.25 -9.15
N GLY A 8 -7.30 37.94 -9.29
CA GLY A 8 -8.11 36.84 -8.75
C GLY A 8 -7.32 35.96 -7.76
N HIS A 9 -6.02 36.21 -7.61
CA HIS A 9 -5.17 35.62 -6.58
C HIS A 9 -5.30 36.43 -5.29
N ALA A 10 -6.11 36.00 -4.33
CA ALA A 10 -5.84 36.39 -2.96
C ALA A 10 -4.57 35.64 -2.53
N ALA A 11 -3.40 36.26 -2.72
CA ALA A 11 -2.14 35.69 -2.26
C ALA A 11 -2.27 35.30 -0.77
N GLY A 12 -2.12 34.01 -0.47
CA GLY A 12 -2.05 33.50 0.91
C GLY A 12 -3.33 32.93 1.52
N VAL A 13 -4.42 32.72 0.77
CA VAL A 13 -5.62 32.04 1.29
C VAL A 13 -5.83 30.67 0.66
N ASP A 14 -5.68 29.62 1.45
CA ASP A 14 -6.02 28.25 1.06
C ASP A 14 -7.55 28.08 1.10
N ARG A 15 -8.21 28.51 0.02
CA ARG A 15 -9.69 28.57 -0.05
C ARG A 15 -10.34 27.20 0.12
N PHE A 16 -9.65 26.14 -0.29
CA PHE A 16 -10.16 24.78 -0.22
C PHE A 16 -9.79 24.06 1.08
N ALA A 17 -8.94 24.65 1.93
CA ALA A 17 -8.43 24.07 3.17
C ALA A 17 -7.68 22.75 2.92
N ILE A 18 -6.81 22.73 1.92
CA ILE A 18 -5.97 21.60 1.52
C ILE A 18 -4.81 21.39 2.51
N GLY A 19 -4.32 22.46 3.14
CA GLY A 19 -3.23 22.44 4.11
C GLY A 19 -1.86 22.16 3.46
N GLN A 20 -1.68 22.53 2.19
CA GLN A 20 -0.44 22.31 1.44
C GLN A 20 0.09 23.61 0.84
N PRO A 21 1.42 23.82 0.69
CA PRO A 21 1.97 25.06 0.17
C PRO A 21 1.48 25.45 -1.23
N TRP A 22 1.14 24.46 -2.07
CA TRP A 22 0.64 24.70 -3.43
C TRP A 22 -0.86 25.01 -3.49
N ALA A 23 -1.57 24.97 -2.35
CA ALA A 23 -2.99 25.25 -2.27
C ALA A 23 -3.34 26.71 -2.58
N TYR A 24 -2.40 27.64 -2.35
CA TYR A 24 -2.59 29.07 -2.61
C TYR A 24 -2.60 29.43 -4.10
N ASP A 25 -2.21 28.49 -4.96
CA ASP A 25 -2.14 28.71 -6.41
C ASP A 25 -3.53 28.60 -7.08
N PHE A 26 -4.57 28.12 -6.38
CA PHE A 26 -5.91 27.99 -6.95
C PHE A 26 -6.59 29.35 -7.09
N VAL A 27 -7.12 29.64 -8.28
CA VAL A 27 -7.95 30.81 -8.54
C VAL A 27 -9.41 30.46 -8.24
N THR A 28 -10.03 31.19 -7.30
CA THR A 28 -11.35 30.81 -6.75
C THR A 28 -12.36 31.96 -6.68
N ALA A 29 -12.03 33.13 -7.19
CA ALA A 29 -12.88 34.31 -7.16
C ALA A 29 -12.67 35.16 -8.40
N ASP A 30 -13.75 35.77 -8.88
CA ASP A 30 -13.68 36.76 -9.95
C ASP A 30 -12.84 37.98 -9.51
N GLY A 31 -12.10 38.54 -10.45
CA GLY A 31 -11.35 39.77 -10.26
C GLY A 31 -12.21 41.03 -10.41
N PRO A 32 -11.65 42.20 -10.04
CA PRO A 32 -12.39 43.46 -9.94
C PRO A 32 -12.93 43.98 -11.29
N GLY A 33 -12.39 43.54 -12.43
CA GLY A 33 -12.87 43.92 -13.76
C GLY A 33 -14.03 43.05 -14.29
N TYR A 34 -14.41 41.98 -13.59
CA TYR A 34 -15.56 41.17 -13.95
C TYR A 34 -16.82 41.63 -13.19
N LYS A 35 -17.94 41.75 -13.91
CA LYS A 35 -19.27 42.05 -13.36
C LYS A 35 -20.24 40.95 -13.77
N ALA A 36 -20.63 40.12 -12.80
CA ALA A 36 -21.55 39.01 -13.02
C ALA A 36 -22.86 39.47 -13.70
N GLY A 37 -23.27 38.76 -14.75
CA GLY A 37 -24.49 39.06 -15.52
C GLY A 37 -24.37 40.23 -16.52
N VAL A 38 -23.20 40.88 -16.64
CA VAL A 38 -22.99 42.00 -17.57
C VAL A 38 -22.20 41.54 -18.79
N LYS A 39 -22.85 41.54 -19.96
CA LYS A 39 -22.21 41.18 -21.24
C LYS A 39 -21.11 42.19 -21.60
N GLY A 40 -19.94 41.70 -22.01
CA GLY A 40 -18.81 42.55 -22.43
C GLY A 40 -17.91 43.05 -21.29
N THR A 41 -18.08 42.54 -20.07
CA THR A 41 -17.12 42.76 -18.96
C THR A 41 -15.76 42.10 -19.26
N ASN A 42 -14.71 42.42 -18.47
CA ASN A 42 -13.39 41.80 -18.65
C ASN A 42 -13.43 40.30 -18.34
N LEU A 43 -13.46 39.47 -19.37
CA LEU A 43 -13.49 38.01 -19.22
C LEU A 43 -12.18 37.43 -18.67
N ALA A 44 -11.06 38.16 -18.77
CA ALA A 44 -9.81 37.72 -18.18
C ALA A 44 -9.84 37.70 -16.64
N ASP A 45 -10.74 38.48 -16.04
CA ASP A 45 -10.98 38.51 -14.59
C ASP A 45 -12.12 37.57 -14.16
N HIS A 46 -12.68 36.77 -15.06
CA HIS A 46 -13.78 35.85 -14.73
C HIS A 46 -13.25 34.46 -14.38
N HIS A 47 -13.52 34.03 -13.15
CA HIS A 47 -13.00 32.79 -12.58
C HIS A 47 -14.06 31.94 -11.86
N VAL A 48 -15.32 32.38 -11.76
CA VAL A 48 -16.40 31.57 -11.17
C VAL A 48 -17.54 31.37 -12.16
N PHE A 49 -17.54 30.23 -12.84
CA PHE A 49 -18.48 29.91 -13.91
C PHE A 49 -19.68 29.13 -13.37
N ASN A 50 -20.80 29.80 -13.13
CA ASN A 50 -22.01 29.16 -12.62
C ASN A 50 -22.80 28.48 -13.74
N VAL A 51 -22.85 27.14 -13.72
CA VAL A 51 -23.45 26.33 -14.80
C VAL A 51 -24.93 26.63 -15.08
N ARG A 52 -25.66 27.29 -14.17
CA ARG A 52 -27.10 27.59 -14.34
C ARG A 52 -27.41 29.01 -14.79
N THR A 53 -26.54 29.98 -14.48
CA THR A 53 -26.89 31.40 -14.57
C THR A 53 -25.88 32.23 -15.33
N ASP A 54 -24.71 31.67 -15.64
CA ASP A 54 -23.62 32.45 -16.20
C ASP A 54 -23.86 32.78 -17.67
N VAL A 55 -23.94 34.08 -17.96
CA VAL A 55 -24.29 34.62 -19.27
C VAL A 55 -23.23 34.37 -20.34
N VAL A 56 -22.01 33.97 -19.94
CA VAL A 56 -20.93 33.62 -20.88
C VAL A 56 -21.05 32.18 -21.39
N LEU A 57 -21.89 31.36 -20.75
CA LEU A 57 -22.06 29.96 -21.13
C LEU A 57 -23.09 29.82 -22.25
N PRO A 58 -22.76 29.08 -23.33
CA PRO A 58 -23.69 28.87 -24.44
C PRO A 58 -24.85 27.93 -24.09
N THR A 59 -24.63 27.03 -23.12
CA THR A 59 -25.60 26.05 -22.66
C THR A 59 -25.60 26.04 -21.15
N LEU A 60 -26.78 26.20 -20.55
CA LEU A 60 -26.97 26.20 -19.10
C LEU A 60 -27.49 24.83 -18.65
N ALA A 61 -26.97 24.36 -17.52
CA ALA A 61 -27.45 23.16 -16.85
C ALA A 61 -28.79 23.43 -16.16
N LYS A 62 -29.65 22.41 -16.06
CA LYS A 62 -30.89 22.46 -15.27
C LYS A 62 -30.67 21.94 -13.86
N GLY A 63 -29.91 20.86 -13.68
CA GLY A 63 -29.72 20.22 -12.38
C GLY A 63 -31.04 19.72 -11.75
N ASP A 64 -31.94 19.21 -12.59
CA ASP A 64 -33.26 18.68 -12.24
C ASP A 64 -33.28 17.15 -12.04
N GLY A 65 -32.12 16.51 -12.17
CA GLY A 65 -31.91 15.06 -12.07
C GLY A 65 -32.37 14.26 -13.29
N LYS A 66 -32.85 14.92 -14.35
CA LYS A 66 -33.44 14.28 -15.53
C LYS A 66 -32.76 14.73 -16.80
N THR A 67 -32.66 16.03 -17.02
CA THR A 67 -32.04 16.65 -18.20
C THR A 67 -30.56 16.26 -18.25
N ASN A 68 -30.06 15.95 -19.45
CA ASN A 68 -28.63 15.71 -19.65
C ASN A 68 -27.85 17.02 -19.54
N ASP A 69 -27.27 17.28 -18.37
CA ASP A 69 -26.45 18.44 -18.03
C ASP A 69 -24.98 18.28 -18.46
N GLY A 70 -24.59 17.11 -18.99
CA GLY A 70 -23.22 16.82 -19.40
C GLY A 70 -22.62 17.85 -20.38
N PRO A 71 -23.31 18.19 -21.48
CA PRO A 71 -22.84 19.22 -22.41
C PRO A 71 -22.68 20.61 -21.78
N ALA A 72 -23.58 21.00 -20.86
CA ALA A 72 -23.49 22.28 -20.16
C ALA A 72 -22.29 22.34 -19.22
N ILE A 73 -22.09 21.28 -18.43
CA ILE A 73 -20.95 21.17 -17.50
C ILE A 73 -19.63 21.13 -18.26
N GLN A 74 -19.51 20.32 -19.31
CA GLN A 74 -18.29 20.29 -20.12
C GLN A 74 -18.05 21.62 -20.83
N GLY A 75 -19.11 22.28 -21.31
CA GLY A 75 -19.03 23.62 -21.89
C GLY A 75 -18.46 24.64 -20.90
N ALA A 76 -18.93 24.62 -19.65
CA ALA A 76 -18.40 25.49 -18.59
C ALA A 76 -16.92 25.21 -18.29
N ILE A 77 -16.51 23.93 -18.23
CA ILE A 77 -15.10 23.56 -18.09
C ILE A 77 -14.26 24.12 -19.23
N ASN A 78 -14.74 24.01 -20.47
CA ASN A 78 -14.01 24.49 -21.65
C ASN A 78 -13.86 26.03 -21.66
N VAL A 79 -14.82 26.77 -21.09
CA VAL A 79 -14.72 28.22 -20.91
C VAL A 79 -13.74 28.54 -19.78
N ALA A 80 -13.90 27.89 -18.62
CA ALA A 80 -13.03 28.08 -17.46
C ALA A 80 -11.56 27.78 -17.77
N ALA A 81 -11.28 26.79 -18.60
CA ALA A 81 -9.93 26.41 -19.02
C ALA A 81 -9.14 27.55 -19.70
N ARG A 82 -9.82 28.57 -20.22
CA ARG A 82 -9.17 29.73 -20.88
C ARG A 82 -8.59 30.73 -19.89
N TYR A 83 -9.14 30.80 -18.68
CA TYR A 83 -8.83 31.83 -17.69
C TYR A 83 -8.39 31.25 -16.34
N GLY A 84 -8.63 29.95 -16.12
CA GLY A 84 -8.54 29.31 -14.81
C GLY A 84 -9.72 29.69 -13.92
N GLY A 85 -10.07 28.81 -12.98
CA GLY A 85 -11.11 29.09 -12.00
C GLY A 85 -11.94 27.89 -11.58
N VAL A 86 -13.12 28.20 -11.05
CA VAL A 86 -14.11 27.26 -10.54
C VAL A 86 -15.27 27.15 -11.52
N VAL A 87 -15.61 25.94 -11.91
CA VAL A 87 -16.93 25.63 -12.47
C VAL A 87 -17.86 25.30 -11.31
N TYR A 88 -18.78 26.21 -11.02
CA TYR A 88 -19.66 26.15 -9.86
C TYR A 88 -21.01 25.53 -10.21
N LEU A 89 -21.40 24.51 -9.44
CA LEU A 89 -22.69 23.83 -9.52
C LEU A 89 -23.53 24.19 -8.28
N PRO A 90 -24.58 25.02 -8.43
CA PRO A 90 -25.54 25.27 -7.36
C PRO A 90 -26.25 23.99 -6.90
N ALA A 91 -26.90 24.03 -5.73
CA ALA A 91 -27.71 22.92 -5.22
C ALA A 91 -28.66 22.32 -6.28
N GLY A 92 -28.64 21.00 -6.42
CA GLY A 92 -29.38 20.29 -7.46
C GLY A 92 -28.79 18.92 -7.77
N THR A 93 -29.48 18.17 -8.62
CA THR A 93 -28.98 16.89 -9.14
C THR A 93 -28.72 17.03 -10.63
N TYR A 94 -27.49 16.85 -11.07
CA TYR A 94 -27.08 17.01 -12.45
C TYR A 94 -26.90 15.64 -13.08
N ASN A 95 -27.76 15.30 -14.05
CA ASN A 95 -27.64 14.04 -14.76
C ASN A 95 -26.73 14.24 -15.97
N ILE A 96 -25.59 13.55 -16.04
CA ILE A 96 -24.71 13.61 -17.21
C ILE A 96 -24.88 12.41 -18.15
N GLY A 97 -25.77 11.46 -17.81
CA GLY A 97 -26.02 10.25 -18.58
C GLY A 97 -24.73 9.48 -18.85
N SER A 98 -24.47 9.19 -20.12
CA SER A 98 -23.25 8.54 -20.59
C SER A 98 -22.11 9.50 -20.96
N THR A 99 -22.28 10.80 -20.73
CA THR A 99 -21.28 11.82 -21.07
C THR A 99 -20.07 11.67 -20.14
N SER A 100 -18.87 11.54 -20.71
CA SER A 100 -17.61 11.66 -19.95
C SER A 100 -17.27 13.13 -19.73
N ILE A 101 -16.94 13.51 -18.50
CA ILE A 101 -16.50 14.87 -18.16
C ILE A 101 -14.98 14.91 -18.05
N SER A 102 -14.33 15.75 -18.85
CA SER A 102 -12.88 15.96 -18.84
C SER A 102 -12.52 17.29 -18.19
N LEU A 103 -11.86 17.22 -17.04
CA LEU A 103 -11.21 18.37 -16.40
C LEU A 103 -9.88 18.67 -17.09
N THR A 104 -9.51 19.93 -17.11
CA THR A 104 -8.24 20.44 -17.66
C THR A 104 -7.49 21.22 -16.58
N SER A 105 -6.28 21.69 -16.90
CA SER A 105 -5.50 22.47 -15.95
C SER A 105 -6.22 23.73 -15.47
N ASN A 106 -5.98 24.11 -14.23
CA ASN A 106 -6.51 25.31 -13.59
C ASN A 106 -8.05 25.37 -13.46
N VAL A 107 -8.74 24.24 -13.60
CA VAL A 107 -10.20 24.17 -13.46
C VAL A 107 -10.57 23.26 -12.30
N VAL A 108 -11.32 23.78 -11.33
CA VAL A 108 -11.92 22.99 -10.24
C VAL A 108 -13.41 22.86 -10.45
N LEU A 109 -13.93 21.65 -10.34
CA LEU A 109 -15.37 21.39 -10.32
C LEU A 109 -15.87 21.48 -8.88
N GLN A 110 -16.67 22.49 -8.58
CA GLN A 110 -17.13 22.77 -7.21
C GLN A 110 -18.64 22.77 -7.11
N GLY A 111 -19.20 22.03 -6.14
CA GLY A 111 -20.60 22.14 -5.77
C GLY A 111 -20.84 23.14 -4.64
N GLN A 112 -22.11 23.40 -4.34
CA GLN A 112 -22.49 24.18 -3.16
C GLN A 112 -22.11 23.48 -1.85
N SER A 113 -22.28 22.16 -1.80
CA SER A 113 -21.86 21.26 -0.72
C SER A 113 -22.07 19.82 -1.17
N ALA A 114 -21.39 18.87 -0.52
CA ALA A 114 -21.61 17.44 -0.78
C ALA A 114 -23.07 17.01 -0.53
N SER A 115 -23.80 17.67 0.38
CA SER A 115 -25.20 17.35 0.68
C SER A 115 -26.19 18.02 -0.27
N ALA A 116 -25.84 19.14 -0.91
CA ALA A 116 -26.74 19.93 -1.72
C ALA A 116 -26.56 19.71 -3.23
N THR A 117 -25.35 19.34 -3.66
CA THR A 117 -25.00 19.19 -5.08
C THR A 117 -24.63 17.76 -5.40
N LYS A 118 -25.29 17.16 -6.39
CA LYS A 118 -25.07 15.77 -6.80
C LYS A 118 -24.94 15.66 -8.31
N ILE A 119 -23.96 14.91 -8.81
CA ILE A 119 -23.86 14.51 -10.22
C ILE A 119 -24.14 13.01 -10.31
N ILE A 120 -25.04 12.59 -11.19
CA ILE A 120 -25.34 11.18 -11.49
C ILE A 120 -24.91 10.83 -12.91
N TYR A 121 -24.34 9.63 -13.09
CA TYR A 121 -23.82 9.17 -14.38
C TYR A 121 -23.94 7.66 -14.55
N THR A 122 -24.00 7.22 -15.81
CA THR A 122 -24.04 5.81 -16.25
C THR A 122 -23.00 5.55 -17.36
N ALA A 123 -21.98 6.40 -17.48
CA ALA A 123 -21.01 6.39 -18.57
C ALA A 123 -20.28 5.06 -18.72
N THR A 124 -20.28 4.50 -19.92
CA THR A 124 -19.65 3.21 -20.23
C THR A 124 -18.13 3.29 -20.33
N LYS A 125 -17.54 4.50 -20.42
CA LYS A 125 -16.09 4.79 -20.43
C LYS A 125 -15.86 6.19 -19.86
N PRO A 126 -14.71 6.42 -19.20
CA PRO A 126 -14.69 6.91 -17.81
C PRO A 126 -15.68 8.04 -17.52
N GLY A 127 -16.36 7.97 -16.37
CA GLY A 127 -17.30 9.03 -15.95
C GLY A 127 -16.62 10.40 -15.86
N PHE A 128 -15.43 10.41 -15.25
CA PHE A 128 -14.58 11.59 -15.17
C PHE A 128 -13.15 11.30 -15.65
N ILE A 129 -12.52 12.32 -16.22
CA ILE A 129 -11.15 12.31 -16.69
C ILE A 129 -10.46 13.56 -16.16
N ILE A 130 -9.24 13.42 -15.66
CA ILE A 130 -8.30 14.54 -15.57
C ILE A 130 -7.40 14.48 -16.80
N GLY A 131 -7.37 15.56 -17.57
CA GLY A 131 -6.62 15.64 -18.82
C GLY A 131 -5.13 15.29 -18.66
N ALA A 132 -4.52 14.80 -19.74
CA ALA A 132 -3.11 14.44 -19.75
C ALA A 132 -2.22 15.61 -19.31
N GLY A 133 -1.37 15.40 -18.30
CA GLY A 133 -0.48 16.44 -17.78
C GLY A 133 -1.19 17.58 -17.04
N ALA A 134 -2.50 17.45 -16.77
CA ALA A 134 -3.24 18.54 -16.15
C ALA A 134 -2.74 18.84 -14.74
N SER A 135 -2.80 20.11 -14.36
CA SER A 135 -2.43 20.56 -13.03
C SER A 135 -3.40 21.58 -12.44
N MET A 136 -3.44 21.71 -11.12
CA MET A 136 -4.32 22.66 -10.43
C MET A 136 -5.80 22.41 -10.75
N THR A 137 -6.24 21.19 -10.49
CA THR A 137 -7.60 20.74 -10.86
C THR A 137 -8.15 19.79 -9.82
N GLY A 138 -9.47 19.56 -9.83
CA GLY A 138 -10.06 18.61 -8.90
C GLY A 138 -11.54 18.80 -8.66
N PHE A 139 -11.99 18.18 -7.57
CA PHE A 139 -13.39 18.10 -7.17
C PHE A 139 -13.54 18.59 -5.74
N VAL A 140 -14.52 19.47 -5.52
CA VAL A 140 -14.75 20.09 -4.21
C VAL A 140 -16.25 20.18 -3.92
N ASP A 141 -16.66 19.87 -2.68
CA ASP A 141 -17.99 20.20 -2.16
C ASP A 141 -19.17 19.65 -2.98
N LEU A 142 -19.11 18.39 -3.40
CA LEU A 142 -20.15 17.75 -4.21
C LEU A 142 -20.27 16.24 -3.99
N THR A 143 -21.40 15.66 -4.40
CA THR A 143 -21.60 14.22 -4.51
C THR A 143 -21.47 13.76 -5.96
N LEU A 144 -20.77 12.65 -6.19
CA LEU A 144 -20.70 11.95 -7.48
C LEU A 144 -21.28 10.55 -7.31
N GLN A 145 -22.21 10.14 -8.16
CA GLN A 145 -22.81 8.80 -8.10
C GLN A 145 -22.81 8.11 -9.46
N ASN A 146 -22.05 7.03 -9.53
CA ASN A 146 -22.13 6.07 -10.61
C ASN A 146 -23.36 5.17 -10.42
N GLN A 147 -24.24 5.16 -11.41
CA GLN A 147 -25.44 4.33 -11.44
C GLN A 147 -25.28 3.11 -12.36
N ASP A 148 -24.12 2.95 -13.00
CA ASP A 148 -23.77 1.73 -13.75
C ASP A 148 -23.71 0.52 -12.81
N LYS A 149 -24.27 -0.59 -13.31
CA LYS A 149 -24.32 -1.90 -12.62
C LYS A 149 -23.56 -2.98 -13.36
N THR A 150 -22.93 -2.66 -14.50
CA THR A 150 -22.21 -3.63 -15.32
C THR A 150 -20.81 -3.95 -14.79
N SER A 151 -20.32 -3.17 -13.82
CA SER A 151 -18.97 -3.28 -13.26
C SER A 151 -17.85 -2.93 -14.23
N THR A 152 -18.17 -2.27 -15.35
CA THR A 152 -17.20 -1.94 -16.41
C THR A 152 -16.79 -0.46 -16.45
N THR A 153 -17.52 0.40 -15.72
CA THR A 153 -17.27 1.85 -15.72
C THR A 153 -16.04 2.21 -14.91
N THR A 154 -15.09 2.93 -15.50
CA THR A 154 -14.03 3.62 -14.75
C THR A 154 -14.58 4.93 -14.16
N ASN A 155 -14.49 5.11 -12.84
CA ASN A 155 -15.04 6.31 -12.19
C ASN A 155 -14.20 7.57 -12.47
N LEU A 156 -12.88 7.49 -12.28
CA LEU A 156 -11.93 8.58 -12.58
C LEU A 156 -10.61 8.00 -13.11
N GLY A 157 -10.02 8.65 -14.13
CA GLY A 157 -8.69 8.31 -14.62
C GLY A 157 -7.93 9.49 -15.24
N THR A 158 -6.65 9.27 -15.55
CA THR A 158 -5.73 10.28 -16.10
C THR A 158 -5.14 9.92 -17.46
N TRP A 159 -5.75 8.96 -18.19
CA TRP A 159 -5.19 8.35 -19.41
C TRP A 159 -3.76 7.82 -19.24
N GLN A 160 -3.45 7.32 -18.04
CA GLN A 160 -2.13 6.85 -17.65
C GLN A 160 -1.02 7.91 -17.68
N GLN A 161 -1.37 9.19 -17.79
CA GLN A 161 -0.43 10.31 -17.75
C GLN A 161 -0.29 10.87 -16.33
N PRO A 162 0.90 11.34 -15.93
CA PRO A 162 1.08 12.02 -14.65
C PRO A 162 0.29 13.34 -14.62
N VAL A 163 -0.33 13.62 -13.48
CA VAL A 163 -1.01 14.89 -13.18
C VAL A 163 -0.33 15.58 -11.99
N SER A 164 -0.55 16.87 -11.76
CA SER A 164 0.07 17.54 -10.61
C SER A 164 -0.87 18.46 -9.86
N LYS A 165 -0.78 18.55 -8.53
CA LYS A 165 -1.63 19.48 -7.74
C LYS A 165 -3.13 19.19 -7.95
N VAL A 166 -3.51 17.94 -7.73
CA VAL A 166 -4.90 17.45 -7.86
C VAL A 166 -5.57 17.36 -6.51
N ILE A 167 -6.81 17.84 -6.42
CA ILE A 167 -7.60 17.85 -5.17
C ILE A 167 -8.89 17.04 -5.27
N ILE A 168 -9.18 16.27 -4.23
CA ILE A 168 -10.52 15.73 -3.95
C ILE A 168 -10.82 16.09 -2.49
N GLN A 169 -11.68 17.08 -2.27
CA GLN A 169 -11.89 17.69 -0.96
C GLN A 169 -13.38 17.79 -0.64
N ARG A 170 -13.82 17.23 0.49
CA ARG A 170 -15.23 17.25 0.92
C ARG A 170 -16.17 16.70 -0.16
N VAL A 171 -15.76 15.59 -0.77
CA VAL A 171 -16.53 14.90 -1.82
C VAL A 171 -17.16 13.63 -1.24
N VAL A 172 -18.39 13.33 -1.63
CA VAL A 172 -18.98 11.99 -1.46
C VAL A 172 -19.01 11.33 -2.83
N TRP A 173 -18.22 10.28 -3.03
CA TRP A 173 -18.18 9.53 -4.28
C TRP A 173 -18.74 8.14 -4.06
N ASP A 174 -19.90 7.87 -4.65
CA ASP A 174 -20.47 6.54 -4.81
C ASP A 174 -20.02 5.99 -6.17
N LEU A 175 -19.06 5.07 -6.14
CA LEU A 175 -18.44 4.45 -7.30
C LEU A 175 -19.33 3.38 -7.95
N GLY A 176 -20.49 3.07 -7.36
CA GLY A 176 -21.38 2.01 -7.84
C GLY A 176 -20.66 0.67 -7.87
N THR A 177 -20.87 -0.12 -8.92
CA THR A 177 -20.09 -1.35 -9.16
C THR A 177 -18.84 -1.11 -10.01
N GLY A 178 -18.52 0.15 -10.35
CA GLY A 178 -17.42 0.51 -11.26
C GLY A 178 -16.01 0.30 -10.69
N PHE A 179 -14.99 0.62 -11.48
CA PHE A 179 -13.57 0.55 -11.11
C PHE A 179 -13.11 1.72 -10.26
N SER A 180 -11.93 1.57 -9.67
CA SER A 180 -11.26 2.56 -8.82
C SER A 180 -11.16 3.95 -9.43
N ILE A 181 -11.01 4.94 -8.55
CA ILE A 181 -10.39 6.22 -8.88
C ILE A 181 -8.90 5.96 -9.14
N ASN A 182 -8.46 6.18 -10.39
CA ASN A 182 -7.09 5.98 -10.83
C ASN A 182 -6.34 7.31 -10.94
N LEU A 183 -5.30 7.48 -10.14
CA LEU A 183 -4.46 8.67 -10.15
C LEU A 183 -2.97 8.31 -10.15
N LYS A 184 -2.17 9.20 -10.75
CA LYS A 184 -0.70 9.14 -10.72
C LYS A 184 -0.09 10.52 -10.94
N GLY A 185 1.14 10.76 -10.49
CA GLY A 185 1.85 12.02 -10.73
C GLY A 185 2.40 12.66 -9.46
N ASP A 186 2.05 13.91 -9.16
CA ASP A 186 2.69 14.64 -8.07
C ASP A 186 1.71 15.54 -7.30
N ARG A 187 1.90 15.72 -5.99
CA ARG A 187 1.08 16.62 -5.16
C ARG A 187 -0.41 16.33 -5.31
N ILE A 188 -0.83 15.15 -4.88
CA ILE A 188 -2.23 14.73 -4.90
C ILE A 188 -2.77 14.79 -3.48
N ALA A 189 -3.89 15.49 -3.27
CA ALA A 189 -4.55 15.62 -1.99
C ALA A 189 -5.98 15.06 -2.05
N ILE A 190 -6.26 14.04 -1.25
CA ILE A 190 -7.59 13.45 -1.07
C ILE A 190 -7.94 13.57 0.41
N LEU A 191 -8.95 14.40 0.70
CA LEU A 191 -9.13 14.99 2.00
C LEU A 191 -10.61 15.07 2.37
N ASN A 192 -10.94 14.72 3.62
CA ASN A 192 -12.27 14.91 4.21
C ASN A 192 -13.42 14.35 3.33
N SER A 193 -13.17 13.25 2.62
CA SER A 193 -14.05 12.72 1.59
C SER A 193 -14.56 11.32 1.94
N THR A 194 -15.71 10.95 1.40
CA THR A 194 -16.31 9.61 1.57
C THR A 194 -16.37 8.89 0.24
N PHE A 195 -15.82 7.69 0.18
CA PHE A 195 -15.86 6.81 -0.99
C PHE A 195 -16.65 5.55 -0.65
N LYS A 196 -17.60 5.18 -1.51
CA LYS A 196 -18.39 3.96 -1.38
C LYS A 196 -18.33 3.20 -2.69
N GLN A 197 -18.09 1.90 -2.64
CA GLN A 197 -18.09 1.04 -3.81
C GLN A 197 -18.84 -0.25 -3.48
N ALA A 198 -19.82 -0.59 -4.31
CA ALA A 198 -20.52 -1.86 -4.23
C ALA A 198 -19.63 -3.01 -4.75
N ILE A 199 -20.15 -4.24 -4.74
CA ILE A 199 -19.46 -5.40 -5.28
C ILE A 199 -19.16 -5.15 -6.77
N ASN A 200 -17.88 -5.20 -7.14
CA ASN A 200 -17.44 -5.20 -8.53
C ASN A 200 -17.19 -6.65 -8.95
N SER A 201 -18.04 -7.15 -9.84
CA SER A 201 -18.03 -8.55 -10.30
C SER A 201 -17.19 -8.79 -11.56
N TRP A 202 -16.43 -7.81 -12.06
CA TRP A 202 -15.73 -7.92 -13.34
C TRP A 202 -14.47 -8.82 -13.25
N ASN A 203 -14.54 -9.98 -13.92
CA ASN A 203 -13.45 -10.93 -14.20
C ASN A 203 -12.42 -11.13 -13.07
N GLY A 204 -12.89 -11.31 -11.83
CA GLY A 204 -12.04 -11.66 -10.69
C GLY A 204 -11.03 -10.59 -10.25
N SER A 205 -11.01 -9.42 -10.91
CA SER A 205 -10.05 -8.35 -10.60
C SER A 205 -10.62 -7.29 -9.65
N GLY A 206 -11.92 -7.35 -9.34
CA GLY A 206 -12.76 -6.26 -8.81
C GLY A 206 -12.05 -5.30 -7.88
N ALA A 207 -11.35 -4.30 -8.41
CA ALA A 207 -10.47 -3.41 -7.66
C ALA A 207 -11.24 -2.58 -6.62
N GLY A 208 -10.60 -2.27 -5.49
CA GLY A 208 -11.16 -1.39 -4.46
C GLY A 208 -11.33 0.05 -4.94
N ALA A 209 -11.73 0.95 -4.04
CA ALA A 209 -12.13 2.30 -4.43
C ALA A 209 -10.97 3.15 -5.00
N LEU A 210 -9.74 2.93 -4.53
CA LEU A 210 -8.57 3.75 -4.89
C LEU A 210 -7.47 2.92 -5.55
N LEU A 211 -6.94 3.44 -6.67
CA LEU A 211 -5.74 2.96 -7.34
C LEU A 211 -4.80 4.16 -7.58
N ILE A 212 -3.77 4.32 -6.76
CA ILE A 212 -2.85 5.46 -6.85
C ILE A 212 -1.42 4.97 -7.00
N THR A 213 -0.83 5.17 -8.17
CA THR A 213 0.51 4.63 -8.49
C THR A 213 1.45 5.72 -8.99
N ASN A 214 2.76 5.50 -8.96
CA ASN A 214 3.77 6.44 -9.48
C ASN A 214 3.51 7.88 -9.00
N THR A 215 3.41 8.07 -7.69
CA THR A 215 2.98 9.34 -7.10
C THR A 215 3.97 9.89 -6.09
N THR A 216 4.38 11.14 -6.27
CA THR A 216 5.13 11.92 -5.28
C THR A 216 4.22 12.85 -4.50
N ASN A 217 4.48 13.05 -3.21
CA ASN A 217 3.77 14.01 -2.35
C ASN A 217 2.25 13.73 -2.25
N LEU A 218 1.88 12.49 -1.92
CA LEU A 218 0.48 12.09 -1.72
C LEU A 218 0.02 12.43 -0.30
N THR A 219 -1.13 13.08 -0.19
CA THR A 219 -1.82 13.32 1.09
C THR A 219 -3.21 12.68 1.07
N LEU A 220 -3.40 11.62 1.84
CA LEU A 220 -4.71 10.97 2.05
C LEU A 220 -5.10 11.14 3.51
N LYS A 221 -6.00 12.09 3.82
CA LYS A 221 -6.37 12.40 5.21
C LYS A 221 -7.86 12.54 5.48
N ASN A 222 -8.29 12.08 6.65
CA ASN A 222 -9.66 12.25 7.16
C ASN A 222 -10.74 11.70 6.21
N ASN A 223 -10.45 10.61 5.49
CA ASN A 223 -11.41 10.02 4.55
C ASN A 223 -12.10 8.80 5.13
N THR A 224 -13.33 8.54 4.67
CA THR A 224 -14.04 7.28 4.91
C THR A 224 -14.14 6.50 3.60
N ILE A 225 -13.60 5.29 3.56
CA ILE A 225 -13.51 4.48 2.33
C ILE A 225 -14.15 3.13 2.62
N ARG A 226 -15.27 2.82 1.94
CA ARG A 226 -16.02 1.57 2.12
C ARG A 226 -16.16 0.84 0.80
N TRP A 227 -15.79 -0.44 0.75
CA TRP A 227 -15.88 -1.21 -0.49
C TRP A 227 -16.09 -2.71 -0.24
N ALA A 228 -16.55 -3.40 -1.28
CA ALA A 228 -16.93 -4.79 -1.22
C ALA A 228 -16.06 -5.75 -2.06
N SER A 229 -15.19 -5.29 -2.97
CA SER A 229 -14.37 -6.20 -3.79
C SER A 229 -12.87 -5.83 -3.79
N ASN A 230 -11.99 -6.83 -3.69
CA ASN A 230 -10.52 -6.71 -3.70
C ASN A 230 -9.98 -5.61 -2.74
N GLN A 231 -8.94 -4.88 -3.16
CA GLN A 231 -8.09 -4.01 -2.34
C GLN A 231 -8.02 -2.57 -2.88
N ASN A 232 -7.72 -1.62 -2.00
CA ASN A 232 -7.18 -0.32 -2.42
C ASN A 232 -5.69 -0.50 -2.71
N ALA A 233 -5.24 -0.06 -3.88
CA ALA A 233 -3.91 -0.35 -4.38
C ALA A 233 -3.08 0.92 -4.55
N PHE A 234 -1.88 0.88 -3.98
CA PHE A 234 -0.89 1.93 -4.01
C PHE A 234 0.44 1.37 -4.50
N GLY A 235 1.20 2.15 -5.25
CA GLY A 235 2.47 1.68 -5.78
C GLY A 235 3.39 2.82 -6.17
N ASP A 236 4.70 2.63 -6.02
CA ASP A 236 5.69 3.62 -6.48
C ASP A 236 5.45 5.00 -5.87
N LEU A 237 5.28 5.03 -4.54
CA LEU A 237 4.98 6.25 -3.79
C LEU A 237 6.25 6.85 -3.20
N VAL A 238 6.38 8.18 -3.27
CA VAL A 238 7.46 8.93 -2.61
C VAL A 238 6.85 10.08 -1.82
N ASN A 239 7.15 10.18 -0.52
CA ASN A 239 6.57 11.16 0.39
C ASN A 239 5.04 11.05 0.44
N ALA A 240 4.52 10.00 1.07
CA ALA A 240 3.09 9.77 1.17
C ALA A 240 2.61 9.66 2.62
N ILE A 241 1.49 10.32 2.93
CA ILE A 241 0.85 10.27 4.25
C ILE A 241 -0.58 9.74 4.13
N PHE A 242 -0.86 8.71 4.91
CA PHE A 242 -2.17 8.12 5.15
C PHE A 242 -2.51 8.37 6.62
N GLU A 243 -3.36 9.37 6.89
CA GLU A 243 -3.64 9.81 8.25
C GLU A 243 -5.14 9.95 8.54
N ASN A 244 -5.58 9.45 9.70
CA ASN A 244 -6.95 9.60 10.19
C ASN A 244 -8.02 9.13 9.19
N ASN A 245 -7.70 8.16 8.33
CA ASN A 245 -8.69 7.56 7.43
C ASN A 245 -9.39 6.40 8.12
N HIS A 246 -10.62 6.12 7.69
CA HIS A 246 -11.39 4.96 8.09
C HIS A 246 -11.67 4.10 6.86
N PHE A 247 -11.00 2.95 6.80
CA PHE A 247 -11.18 1.93 5.78
C PHE A 247 -12.10 0.83 6.31
N THR A 248 -13.23 0.58 5.63
CA THR A 248 -14.11 -0.54 5.93
C THR A 248 -14.25 -1.48 4.74
N ARG A 249 -13.86 -2.74 4.94
CA ARG A 249 -14.05 -3.82 3.97
C ARG A 249 -15.30 -4.61 4.29
N SER A 250 -16.25 -4.70 3.35
CA SER A 250 -17.42 -5.58 3.51
C SER A 250 -17.08 -7.04 3.22
N ALA A 251 -17.41 -7.96 4.13
CA ALA A 251 -17.27 -9.40 3.94
C ALA A 251 -18.35 -10.00 3.01
N SER A 252 -19.21 -9.17 2.39
CA SER A 252 -20.36 -9.61 1.59
C SER A 252 -20.01 -10.16 0.19
N ASP A 253 -18.80 -9.93 -0.31
CA ASP A 253 -18.40 -10.40 -1.64
C ASP A 253 -17.96 -11.87 -1.62
N THR A 254 -18.97 -12.73 -1.60
CA THR A 254 -18.81 -14.17 -1.50
C THR A 254 -19.28 -14.91 -2.74
N VAL A 255 -18.85 -16.17 -2.84
CA VAL A 255 -19.29 -17.16 -3.83
C VAL A 255 -19.52 -18.49 -3.12
N VAL A 256 -20.49 -19.27 -3.59
CA VAL A 256 -20.67 -20.66 -3.16
C VAL A 256 -19.78 -21.54 -4.05
N ALA A 257 -18.90 -22.31 -3.45
CA ALA A 257 -17.92 -23.14 -4.15
C ALA A 257 -18.60 -24.19 -5.03
N GLY A 258 -18.39 -24.06 -6.34
CA GLY A 258 -18.67 -25.09 -7.34
C GLY A 258 -17.40 -25.88 -7.71
N PRO A 259 -17.45 -26.70 -8.78
CA PRO A 259 -16.30 -27.47 -9.25
C PRO A 259 -15.04 -26.64 -9.48
N ASP A 260 -15.17 -25.41 -9.98
CA ASP A 260 -14.05 -24.52 -10.29
C ASP A 260 -13.23 -24.16 -9.04
N GLN A 261 -13.92 -23.88 -7.92
CA GLN A 261 -13.29 -23.45 -6.67
C GLN A 261 -12.55 -24.59 -5.96
N LEU A 262 -12.81 -25.86 -6.28
CA LEU A 262 -12.13 -27.00 -5.66
C LEU A 262 -10.62 -27.02 -5.95
N SER A 263 -10.21 -26.38 -7.05
CA SER A 263 -8.80 -26.24 -7.46
C SER A 263 -8.08 -25.07 -6.81
N TRP A 264 -8.79 -24.18 -6.11
CA TRP A 264 -8.19 -22.99 -5.53
C TRP A 264 -7.25 -23.33 -4.37
N PRO A 265 -6.19 -22.53 -4.15
CA PRO A 265 -5.33 -22.70 -3.00
C PRO A 265 -6.11 -22.53 -1.69
N TRP A 266 -5.75 -23.32 -0.69
CA TRP A 266 -6.39 -23.34 0.62
C TRP A 266 -5.33 -23.38 1.72
N ILE A 267 -5.66 -22.81 2.88
CA ILE A 267 -4.81 -22.86 4.08
C ILE A 267 -5.33 -23.86 5.09
N VAL A 268 -6.64 -23.77 5.40
CA VAL A 268 -7.21 -24.53 6.52
C VAL A 268 -7.42 -26.00 6.14
N ARG A 269 -8.16 -26.20 5.05
CA ARG A 269 -8.52 -27.51 4.52
C ARG A 269 -8.86 -27.38 3.04
N PRO A 270 -8.83 -28.48 2.27
CA PRO A 270 -9.39 -28.49 0.93
C PRO A 270 -10.79 -27.90 0.88
N ILE A 271 -11.04 -27.09 -0.16
CA ILE A 271 -12.35 -26.52 -0.46
C ILE A 271 -13.30 -27.64 -0.87
N ARG A 272 -14.56 -27.55 -0.40
CA ARG A 272 -15.63 -28.52 -0.69
C ARG A 272 -16.76 -27.83 -1.43
N LEU A 273 -17.50 -28.62 -2.23
CA LEU A 273 -18.72 -28.14 -2.89
C LEU A 273 -19.68 -27.58 -1.83
N GLY A 274 -20.20 -26.38 -2.08
CA GLY A 274 -21.12 -25.69 -1.18
C GLY A 274 -20.45 -24.82 -0.10
N ASP A 275 -19.12 -24.84 0.04
CA ASP A 275 -18.42 -23.89 0.93
C ASP A 275 -18.69 -22.44 0.49
N VAL A 276 -18.92 -21.52 1.43
CA VAL A 276 -19.03 -20.08 1.14
C VAL A 276 -17.65 -19.45 1.28
N LEU A 277 -17.12 -18.92 0.18
CA LEU A 277 -15.78 -18.37 0.09
C LEU A 277 -15.84 -16.90 -0.31
N SER A 278 -14.76 -16.14 -0.08
CA SER A 278 -14.59 -14.85 -0.76
C SER A 278 -14.54 -15.07 -2.27
N ARG A 279 -15.23 -14.23 -3.06
CA ARG A 279 -15.37 -14.42 -4.51
C ARG A 279 -14.05 -14.42 -5.27
N THR A 280 -13.06 -13.68 -4.79
CA THR A 280 -11.75 -13.57 -5.44
C THR A 280 -10.75 -14.45 -4.70
N ALA A 281 -9.94 -15.21 -5.45
CA ALA A 281 -8.86 -16.00 -4.87
C ALA A 281 -7.85 -15.11 -4.13
N ALA A 282 -7.54 -13.92 -4.68
CA ALA A 282 -6.74 -12.89 -4.04
C ALA A 282 -7.54 -11.96 -3.09
N GLY A 283 -8.64 -12.48 -2.53
CA GLY A 283 -9.65 -11.68 -1.84
C GLY A 283 -9.29 -11.36 -0.40
N GLY A 284 -9.68 -10.17 0.07
CA GLY A 284 -9.69 -9.83 1.51
C GLY A 284 -8.68 -8.76 1.96
N ARG A 285 -7.79 -8.31 1.07
CA ARG A 285 -6.83 -7.24 1.36
C ARG A 285 -7.51 -5.88 1.52
N GLN A 286 -7.01 -5.04 2.43
CA GLN A 286 -7.50 -3.67 2.59
C GLN A 286 -6.69 -2.65 1.80
N VAL A 287 -5.41 -2.50 2.16
CA VAL A 287 -4.47 -1.60 1.51
C VAL A 287 -3.23 -2.38 1.11
N SER A 288 -2.87 -2.27 -0.16
CA SER A 288 -1.62 -2.82 -0.68
C SER A 288 -0.74 -1.68 -1.17
N LEU A 289 0.48 -1.57 -0.67
CA LEU A 289 1.46 -0.57 -1.08
C LEU A 289 2.80 -1.24 -1.37
N ASN A 290 3.21 -1.23 -2.63
CA ASN A 290 4.53 -1.72 -3.08
C ASN A 290 5.44 -0.55 -3.49
N PHE A 291 6.74 -0.68 -3.25
CA PHE A 291 7.76 0.31 -3.65
C PHE A 291 7.50 1.73 -3.11
N GLY A 292 7.43 1.86 -1.79
CA GLY A 292 7.22 3.14 -1.11
C GLY A 292 8.49 3.72 -0.49
N THR A 293 8.73 5.02 -0.66
CA THR A 293 9.80 5.77 0.02
C THR A 293 9.20 6.93 0.84
N ASN A 294 9.62 7.08 2.10
CA ASN A 294 9.11 8.10 3.03
C ASN A 294 7.57 8.00 3.17
N ILE A 295 7.13 6.90 3.76
CA ILE A 295 5.71 6.54 3.87
C ILE A 295 5.26 6.61 5.33
N VAL A 296 4.09 7.21 5.57
CA VAL A 296 3.47 7.23 6.90
C VAL A 296 2.04 6.70 6.84
N PHE A 297 1.77 5.64 7.58
CA PHE A 297 0.42 5.19 7.96
C PHE A 297 0.21 5.49 9.43
N GLN A 298 -0.61 6.50 9.75
CA GLN A 298 -0.85 6.86 11.14
C GLN A 298 -2.32 7.11 11.49
N ASN A 299 -2.71 6.68 12.69
CA ASN A 299 -4.01 6.99 13.27
C ASN A 299 -5.20 6.58 12.39
N ASN A 300 -5.04 5.58 11.51
CA ASN A 300 -6.12 5.09 10.67
C ASN A 300 -6.92 4.00 11.40
N ILE A 301 -8.17 3.84 11.01
CA ILE A 301 -9.03 2.74 11.40
C ILE A 301 -9.19 1.82 10.19
N PHE A 302 -8.98 0.54 10.40
CA PHE A 302 -9.25 -0.53 9.44
C PHE A 302 -10.20 -1.52 10.07
N ASP A 303 -11.37 -1.72 9.49
CA ASP A 303 -12.35 -2.67 10.00
C ASP A 303 -13.04 -3.46 8.90
N THR A 304 -13.74 -4.52 9.32
CA THR A 304 -14.57 -5.34 8.45
C THR A 304 -16.04 -5.19 8.82
N SER A 305 -16.92 -5.14 7.82
CA SER A 305 -18.38 -5.13 8.01
C SER A 305 -19.04 -6.35 7.38
N ASP A 306 -20.33 -6.53 7.67
CA ASP A 306 -21.20 -7.52 7.00
C ASP A 306 -20.78 -8.99 7.18
N GLY A 307 -20.07 -9.29 8.28
CA GLY A 307 -19.68 -10.65 8.67
C GLY A 307 -18.19 -10.79 8.92
N VAL A 308 -17.72 -12.04 8.82
CA VAL A 308 -16.30 -12.42 8.94
C VAL A 308 -15.79 -12.71 7.54
N ILE A 309 -14.63 -12.15 7.18
CA ILE A 309 -13.99 -12.42 5.89
C ILE A 309 -13.70 -13.92 5.80
N GLN A 310 -14.28 -14.57 4.79
CA GLN A 310 -14.11 -15.99 4.55
C GLN A 310 -12.78 -16.27 3.84
N TYR A 311 -12.13 -17.35 4.24
CA TYR A 311 -10.76 -17.68 3.86
C TYR A 311 -10.67 -18.28 2.46
N ASN A 312 -9.72 -17.78 1.67
CA ASN A 312 -9.14 -18.51 0.54
C ASN A 312 -7.74 -17.96 0.23
N ALA A 313 -6.89 -18.82 -0.32
CA ALA A 313 -5.57 -18.55 -0.89
C ALA A 313 -4.46 -17.81 -0.10
N GLY A 314 -4.63 -17.47 1.17
CA GLY A 314 -3.54 -16.82 1.94
C GLY A 314 -3.60 -15.32 2.05
N ASP A 315 -4.69 -14.73 1.59
CA ASP A 315 -4.89 -13.29 1.61
C ASP A 315 -5.78 -12.81 2.76
N GLY A 316 -5.86 -11.50 2.94
CA GLY A 316 -6.67 -10.88 3.98
C GLY A 316 -5.96 -9.81 4.77
N GLU A 317 -4.93 -9.20 4.19
CA GLU A 317 -4.06 -8.23 4.83
C GLU A 317 -4.76 -6.91 5.10
N THR A 318 -4.58 -6.38 6.30
CA THR A 318 -4.97 -5.00 6.59
C THR A 318 -4.02 -4.03 5.86
N ILE A 319 -2.71 -4.23 6.00
CA ILE A 319 -1.69 -3.51 5.24
C ILE A 319 -0.76 -4.54 4.62
N LEU A 320 -0.72 -4.59 3.29
CA LEU A 320 0.15 -5.46 2.52
C LEU A 320 1.27 -4.67 1.84
N ASN A 321 2.48 -5.20 1.94
CA ASN A 321 3.58 -4.94 1.03
C ASN A 321 4.14 -6.29 0.57
N GLU A 322 4.22 -6.51 -0.74
CA GLU A 322 4.50 -7.82 -1.35
C GLU A 322 5.75 -7.82 -2.27
N GLY A 323 6.63 -6.81 -2.15
CA GLY A 323 7.84 -6.73 -2.99
C GLY A 323 7.60 -6.68 -4.50
N GLY A 324 6.39 -6.29 -4.95
CA GLY A 324 6.00 -6.32 -6.36
C GLY A 324 5.41 -7.65 -6.85
N GLY A 325 5.21 -8.64 -5.95
CA GLY A 325 4.51 -9.89 -6.22
C GLY A 325 5.12 -10.69 -7.37
N GLY A 326 4.37 -10.83 -8.47
CA GLY A 326 4.83 -11.54 -9.67
C GLY A 326 5.97 -10.84 -10.43
N SER A 327 6.23 -9.56 -10.15
CA SER A 327 7.22 -8.72 -10.85
C SER A 327 8.25 -8.13 -9.88
N PRO A 328 9.11 -8.96 -9.25
CA PRO A 328 10.15 -8.49 -8.33
C PRO A 328 11.15 -7.57 -9.03
N ARG A 329 11.58 -6.53 -8.33
CA ARG A 329 12.55 -5.49 -8.74
C ARG A 329 13.92 -5.68 -8.09
N GLU A 330 14.29 -6.94 -7.92
CA GLU A 330 15.52 -7.37 -7.28
C GLU A 330 16.38 -8.23 -8.20
N ASP A 331 17.68 -8.23 -7.90
CA ASP A 331 18.69 -9.09 -8.47
C ASP A 331 19.75 -9.40 -7.40
N PHE A 332 20.68 -10.32 -7.65
CA PHE A 332 21.80 -10.57 -6.73
C PHE A 332 23.06 -11.03 -7.48
N GLY A 333 24.19 -10.97 -6.80
CA GLY A 333 25.50 -11.31 -7.37
C GLY A 333 26.58 -11.61 -6.34
N THR A 334 27.75 -11.97 -6.85
CA THR A 334 28.97 -12.28 -6.08
C THR A 334 30.07 -11.30 -6.47
N VAL A 335 30.72 -10.71 -5.48
CA VAL A 335 31.79 -9.73 -5.68
C VAL A 335 32.98 -10.39 -6.36
N THR A 336 33.38 -9.85 -7.51
CA THR A 336 34.64 -10.19 -8.18
C THR A 336 35.72 -9.17 -7.85
N THR A 337 35.38 -7.89 -7.92
CA THR A 337 36.23 -6.77 -7.50
C THR A 337 35.39 -5.69 -6.81
N ALA A 338 36.00 -4.97 -5.89
CA ALA A 338 35.36 -3.83 -5.23
C ALA A 338 36.40 -2.80 -4.79
N SER A 339 35.94 -1.55 -4.67
CA SER A 339 36.60 -0.44 -3.99
C SER A 339 35.57 0.24 -3.09
N ALA A 340 35.93 1.35 -2.46
CA ALA A 340 34.97 2.12 -1.65
C ALA A 340 33.75 2.57 -2.49
N ALA A 341 33.93 2.98 -3.75
CA ALA A 341 32.85 3.56 -4.55
C ALA A 341 32.28 2.62 -5.62
N ILE A 342 32.89 1.44 -5.83
CA ILE A 342 32.53 0.55 -6.95
C ILE A 342 32.46 -0.89 -6.46
N ILE A 343 31.49 -1.65 -6.94
CA ILE A 343 31.36 -3.10 -6.77
C ILE A 343 31.05 -3.75 -8.12
N ALA A 344 31.68 -4.89 -8.42
CA ALA A 344 31.50 -5.59 -9.70
C ALA A 344 31.31 -7.10 -9.54
N ASP A 345 30.54 -7.69 -10.45
CA ASP A 345 30.37 -9.14 -10.59
C ASP A 345 30.56 -9.56 -12.07
N ASP A 346 31.80 -9.79 -12.45
CA ASP A 346 32.16 -10.32 -13.77
C ASP A 346 32.03 -11.85 -13.87
N SER A 347 31.57 -12.51 -12.80
CA SER A 347 31.42 -13.97 -12.75
C SER A 347 30.01 -14.44 -13.15
N LYS A 348 29.01 -13.56 -13.06
CA LYS A 348 27.60 -13.89 -13.31
C LYS A 348 27.31 -14.32 -14.74
N CYS A 349 28.00 -13.77 -15.74
CA CYS A 349 27.87 -14.12 -17.14
C CYS A 349 29.12 -13.74 -17.94
N SER A 350 29.26 -14.26 -19.16
CA SER A 350 30.33 -13.83 -20.07
C SER A 350 30.03 -12.45 -20.68
N GLY A 351 30.85 -11.45 -20.36
CA GLY A 351 30.68 -10.08 -20.85
C GLY A 351 29.69 -9.27 -20.01
N ALA A 352 28.94 -8.36 -20.63
CA ALA A 352 28.02 -7.48 -19.91
C ALA A 352 26.67 -8.17 -19.62
N CYS A 353 26.36 -8.36 -18.33
CA CYS A 353 25.13 -9.01 -17.91
C CYS A 353 23.93 -8.06 -17.95
N THR A 354 22.75 -8.64 -18.13
CA THR A 354 21.49 -7.93 -17.89
C THR A 354 21.17 -7.96 -16.40
N TRP A 355 21.18 -6.79 -15.77
CA TRP A 355 20.85 -6.61 -14.35
C TRP A 355 19.51 -5.90 -14.19
N LYS A 356 18.75 -6.27 -13.16
CA LYS A 356 17.54 -5.52 -12.78
C LYS A 356 17.91 -4.32 -11.90
N VAL A 357 18.15 -3.18 -12.55
CA VAL A 357 18.44 -1.91 -11.88
C VAL A 357 17.34 -0.90 -12.19
N TYR A 358 16.86 -0.22 -11.16
CA TYR A 358 15.84 0.83 -11.21
C TYR A 358 16.39 2.14 -10.64
N PRO A 359 15.76 3.30 -10.90
CA PRO A 359 16.28 4.60 -10.45
C PRO A 359 16.53 4.74 -8.93
N ASN A 360 15.79 3.96 -8.12
CA ASN A 360 15.92 3.92 -6.66
C ASN A 360 16.65 2.67 -6.14
N SER A 361 17.28 1.88 -7.01
CA SER A 361 17.96 0.66 -6.60
C SER A 361 19.12 0.92 -5.64
N LYS A 362 19.25 0.01 -4.68
CA LYS A 362 20.36 -0.07 -3.75
C LYS A 362 21.18 -1.32 -4.01
N VAL A 363 22.47 -1.26 -3.74
CA VAL A 363 23.28 -2.45 -3.45
C VAL A 363 23.25 -2.67 -1.95
N VAL A 364 22.97 -3.90 -1.51
CA VAL A 364 23.10 -4.31 -0.10
C VAL A 364 24.07 -5.48 -0.01
N ILE A 365 25.07 -5.36 0.86
CA ILE A 365 26.04 -6.42 1.10
C ILE A 365 25.44 -7.40 2.12
N VAL A 366 25.48 -8.70 1.79
CA VAL A 366 24.77 -9.75 2.55
C VAL A 366 25.69 -10.85 3.09
N SER A 367 26.97 -10.85 2.74
CA SER A 367 27.99 -11.69 3.37
C SER A 367 29.31 -10.94 3.56
N GLY A 368 30.28 -11.57 4.23
CA GLY A 368 31.58 -10.95 4.52
C GLY A 368 31.55 -9.88 5.61
N ALA A 369 32.67 -9.19 5.75
CA ALA A 369 32.86 -8.12 6.74
C ALA A 369 32.03 -6.86 6.43
N GLY A 370 31.70 -6.64 5.15
CA GLY A 370 30.86 -5.53 4.72
C GLY A 370 29.35 -5.76 4.90
N ALA A 371 28.92 -6.96 5.33
CA ALA A 371 27.52 -7.33 5.45
C ALA A 371 26.73 -6.36 6.34
N GLY A 372 25.59 -5.91 5.84
CA GLY A 372 24.73 -4.95 6.55
C GLY A 372 24.75 -3.55 5.96
N GLN A 373 25.80 -3.17 5.23
CA GLN A 373 25.83 -1.90 4.50
C GLN A 373 24.94 -1.94 3.26
N TRP A 374 24.25 -0.84 2.98
CA TRP A 374 23.60 -0.59 1.70
C TRP A 374 23.92 0.81 1.19
N ARG A 375 23.95 0.96 -0.14
CA ARG A 375 24.22 2.22 -0.83
C ARG A 375 23.32 2.37 -2.06
N LYS A 376 23.00 3.61 -2.45
CA LYS A 376 22.28 3.87 -3.70
C LYS A 376 23.20 3.57 -4.88
N ILE A 377 22.67 2.95 -5.93
CA ILE A 377 23.37 2.85 -7.20
C ILE A 377 23.32 4.21 -7.90
N ALA A 378 24.47 4.86 -8.03
CA ALA A 378 24.61 6.14 -8.72
C ALA A 378 24.77 5.97 -10.23
N ALA A 379 25.48 4.91 -10.65
CA ALA A 379 25.67 4.56 -12.05
C ALA A 379 25.94 3.06 -12.22
N GLN A 380 25.66 2.55 -13.42
CA GLN A 380 26.02 1.20 -13.83
C GLN A 380 26.85 1.27 -15.12
N ASN A 381 27.96 0.53 -15.17
CA ASN A 381 28.75 0.29 -16.37
C ASN A 381 29.03 -1.22 -16.51
N GLY A 382 28.30 -1.89 -17.41
CA GLY A 382 28.33 -3.34 -17.52
C GLY A 382 27.96 -4.02 -16.21
N ASN A 383 28.90 -4.77 -15.64
CA ASN A 383 28.74 -5.49 -14.37
C ASN A 383 29.23 -4.71 -13.15
N SER A 384 29.69 -3.47 -13.34
CA SER A 384 30.18 -2.59 -12.27
C SER A 384 29.11 -1.57 -11.89
N PHE A 385 28.89 -1.42 -10.58
CA PHE A 385 27.96 -0.46 -9.99
C PHE A 385 28.75 0.57 -9.19
N THR A 386 28.62 1.84 -9.58
CA THR A 386 29.08 2.95 -8.76
C THR A 386 28.04 3.24 -7.69
N VAL A 387 28.47 3.35 -6.43
CA VAL A 387 27.60 3.53 -5.28
C VAL A 387 27.80 4.89 -4.61
N ASP A 388 26.72 5.41 -4.02
CA ASP A 388 26.72 6.64 -3.23
C ASP A 388 25.87 6.47 -1.95
N PRO A 389 26.41 6.81 -0.76
CA PRO A 389 27.82 7.13 -0.48
C PRO A 389 28.78 5.94 -0.73
N PRO A 390 30.11 6.11 -0.65
CA PRO A 390 31.06 4.99 -0.67
C PRO A 390 30.83 4.01 0.51
N PHE A 391 31.21 2.74 0.34
CA PHE A 391 31.25 1.74 1.40
C PHE A 391 32.27 2.13 2.48
N ASP A 392 31.89 1.97 3.74
CA ASP A 392 32.78 2.17 4.89
C ASP A 392 33.73 0.97 5.02
N VAL A 393 33.20 -0.24 4.77
CA VAL A 393 33.96 -1.48 4.68
C VAL A 393 33.82 -2.02 3.26
N VAL A 394 34.92 -2.02 2.51
CA VAL A 394 34.97 -2.54 1.13
C VAL A 394 34.72 -4.06 1.14
N PRO A 395 33.70 -4.55 0.41
CA PRO A 395 33.46 -5.99 0.26
C PRO A 395 34.65 -6.72 -0.37
N ALA A 396 34.94 -7.93 0.08
CA ALA A 396 36.00 -8.76 -0.47
C ALA A 396 35.49 -9.57 -1.68
N ALA A 397 36.41 -10.02 -2.55
CA ALA A 397 36.07 -10.98 -3.60
C ALA A 397 35.49 -12.26 -2.97
N GLY A 398 34.38 -12.75 -3.52
CA GLY A 398 33.59 -13.86 -2.98
C GLY A 398 32.46 -13.44 -2.04
N ASP A 399 32.41 -12.18 -1.57
CA ASP A 399 31.26 -11.69 -0.82
C ASP A 399 30.00 -11.64 -1.72
N HIS A 400 28.83 -11.70 -1.12
CA HIS A 400 27.55 -11.68 -1.80
C HIS A 400 26.85 -10.35 -1.60
N PHE A 401 26.14 -9.90 -2.63
CA PHE A 401 25.31 -8.71 -2.57
C PHE A 401 23.97 -8.93 -3.27
N THR A 402 23.00 -8.08 -2.94
CA THR A 402 21.72 -7.98 -3.61
C THR A 402 21.53 -6.57 -4.17
N ILE A 403 20.88 -6.47 -5.32
CA ILE A 403 20.41 -5.23 -5.92
C ILE A 403 18.90 -5.20 -5.76
N SER A 404 18.34 -4.10 -5.26
CA SER A 404 16.90 -4.02 -5.10
C SER A 404 16.40 -2.58 -5.13
N ALA A 405 15.28 -2.36 -5.80
CA ALA A 405 14.40 -1.24 -5.47
C ALA A 405 13.64 -1.58 -4.16
N PRO A 406 13.88 -0.86 -3.04
CA PRO A 406 13.24 -1.17 -1.78
C PRO A 406 11.72 -1.17 -1.90
N SER A 407 11.06 -2.19 -1.33
CA SER A 407 9.61 -2.22 -1.28
C SER A 407 9.08 -1.26 -0.23
N TYR A 408 9.80 -1.10 0.88
CA TYR A 408 9.73 0.07 1.75
C TYR A 408 11.13 0.62 2.04
N GLU A 409 11.28 1.94 1.93
CA GLU A 409 12.42 2.72 2.40
C GLU A 409 11.89 3.88 3.27
N ASN A 410 12.27 3.92 4.55
CA ASN A 410 11.78 4.91 5.51
C ASN A 410 10.25 4.90 5.65
N ALA A 411 9.71 3.84 6.24
CA ALA A 411 8.27 3.68 6.45
C ALA A 411 7.90 3.64 7.93
N LEU A 412 6.82 4.35 8.29
CA LEU A 412 6.28 4.40 9.64
C LEU A 412 4.81 3.97 9.63
N ILE A 413 4.51 2.87 10.31
CA ILE A 413 3.15 2.35 10.50
C ILE A 413 2.82 2.44 11.99
N ARG A 414 2.07 3.47 12.40
CA ARG A 414 1.85 3.73 13.82
C ARG A 414 0.43 4.04 14.23
N ASN A 415 0.08 3.66 15.46
CA ASN A 415 -1.15 4.06 16.13
C ASN A 415 -2.43 3.78 15.31
N ASN A 416 -2.40 2.77 14.44
CA ASN A 416 -3.58 2.36 13.68
C ASN A 416 -4.40 1.37 14.51
N THR A 417 -5.72 1.39 14.33
CA THR A 417 -6.65 0.43 14.92
C THR A 417 -7.13 -0.52 13.82
N MET A 418 -6.99 -1.82 14.03
CA MET A 418 -7.28 -2.84 13.02
C MET A 418 -8.18 -3.93 13.60
N VAL A 419 -9.31 -4.22 12.93
CA VAL A 419 -10.32 -5.16 13.42
C VAL A 419 -10.80 -6.07 12.30
N GLY A 420 -10.84 -7.37 12.55
CA GLY A 420 -11.62 -8.31 11.73
C GLY A 420 -10.97 -8.82 10.44
N ASN A 421 -9.69 -8.54 10.17
CA ASN A 421 -9.02 -9.06 8.96
C ASN A 421 -8.18 -10.32 9.24
N PRO A 422 -8.06 -11.26 8.29
CA PRO A 422 -7.25 -12.47 8.47
C PRO A 422 -5.76 -12.24 8.74
N ILE A 423 -5.19 -11.17 8.17
CA ILE A 423 -3.80 -10.77 8.35
C ILE A 423 -3.76 -9.28 8.73
N GLY A 424 -2.89 -8.93 9.67
CA GLY A 424 -2.68 -7.55 10.10
C GLY A 424 -1.77 -6.80 9.13
N ILE A 425 -0.50 -6.64 9.55
CA ILE A 425 0.52 -5.92 8.79
C ILE A 425 1.49 -6.93 8.18
N ALA A 426 1.51 -7.01 6.86
CA ALA A 426 2.28 -7.94 6.07
C ALA A 426 3.42 -7.23 5.34
N MET A 427 4.65 -7.55 5.70
CA MET A 427 5.87 -7.18 4.96
C MET A 427 6.43 -8.45 4.32
N TYR A 428 5.96 -8.79 3.13
CA TYR A 428 6.15 -10.07 2.45
C TYR A 428 7.05 -9.94 1.21
N HIS A 429 8.02 -10.85 1.04
CA HIS A 429 8.79 -11.06 -0.21
C HIS A 429 9.41 -9.79 -0.84
N GLY A 430 9.83 -8.83 -0.01
CA GLY A 430 10.39 -7.57 -0.46
C GLY A 430 11.60 -7.13 0.35
N VAL A 431 12.27 -6.08 -0.13
CA VAL A 431 13.34 -5.41 0.62
C VAL A 431 12.77 -4.30 1.49
N PHE A 432 13.11 -4.32 2.78
CA PHE A 432 12.60 -3.40 3.79
C PHE A 432 13.75 -2.70 4.50
N LEU A 433 13.84 -1.38 4.36
CA LEU A 433 14.92 -0.56 4.92
C LEU A 433 14.32 0.55 5.78
N ASN A 434 14.74 0.65 7.05
CA ASN A 434 14.26 1.66 8.00
C ASN A 434 12.72 1.64 8.12
N VAL A 435 12.17 0.58 8.72
CA VAL A 435 10.72 0.42 8.87
C VAL A 435 10.34 0.26 10.33
N SER A 436 9.45 1.12 10.82
CA SER A 436 8.94 1.08 12.19
C SER A 436 7.43 0.79 12.21
N VAL A 437 7.04 -0.26 12.93
CA VAL A 437 5.65 -0.67 13.20
C VAL A 437 5.37 -0.48 14.69
N VAL A 438 4.71 0.62 15.05
CA VAL A 438 4.70 1.11 16.44
C VAL A 438 3.30 1.42 16.98
N GLY A 439 2.97 0.88 18.15
CA GLY A 439 1.76 1.31 18.88
C GLY A 439 0.43 0.98 18.19
N ASN A 440 0.40 0.03 17.25
CA ASN A 440 -0.84 -0.37 16.59
C ASN A 440 -1.68 -1.28 17.50
N GLN A 441 -3.00 -1.20 17.35
CA GLN A 441 -3.97 -2.01 18.10
C GLN A 441 -4.72 -2.94 17.13
N LEU A 442 -4.51 -4.25 17.27
CA LEU A 442 -5.11 -5.27 16.42
C LEU A 442 -6.05 -6.13 17.27
N THR A 443 -7.35 -6.15 16.97
CA THR A 443 -8.35 -6.93 17.73
C THR A 443 -9.14 -7.83 16.80
N ASN A 444 -9.18 -9.14 17.09
CA ASN A 444 -9.74 -10.15 16.20
C ASN A 444 -9.26 -9.94 14.77
N ASN A 445 -7.96 -9.71 14.64
CA ASN A 445 -7.28 -9.42 13.39
C ASN A 445 -5.99 -10.24 13.41
N GLY A 446 -5.51 -10.64 12.24
CA GLY A 446 -4.24 -11.34 12.12
C GLY A 446 -3.05 -10.50 12.61
N GLY A 447 -1.91 -11.16 12.72
CA GLY A 447 -0.71 -10.57 13.28
C GLY A 447 0.10 -9.65 12.36
N ILE A 448 1.27 -9.27 12.86
CA ILE A 448 2.29 -8.51 12.16
C ILE A 448 3.37 -9.48 11.69
N TYR A 449 3.83 -9.39 10.44
CA TYR A 449 4.98 -10.18 10.02
C TYR A 449 5.95 -9.45 9.08
N LEU A 450 7.21 -9.87 9.18
CA LEU A 450 8.33 -9.57 8.29
C LEU A 450 8.85 -10.87 7.68
N LEU A 451 8.71 -11.02 6.37
CA LEU A 451 9.00 -12.28 5.68
C LEU A 451 9.73 -12.06 4.34
N PRO A 452 11.00 -11.61 4.36
CA PRO A 452 11.86 -11.65 3.17
C PRO A 452 12.10 -13.09 2.68
N SER A 453 12.51 -13.21 1.41
CA SER A 453 12.67 -14.50 0.76
C SER A 453 13.88 -14.56 -0.18
N GLN A 454 14.24 -15.76 -0.60
CA GLN A 454 15.22 -16.00 -1.66
C GLN A 454 14.67 -16.95 -2.72
N ALA A 455 14.96 -16.64 -3.98
CA ALA A 455 14.67 -17.51 -5.12
C ALA A 455 15.75 -17.37 -6.21
N ASN A 456 16.01 -18.47 -6.90
CA ASN A 456 16.81 -18.55 -8.12
C ASN A 456 15.96 -19.28 -9.18
N GLN A 457 15.75 -18.63 -10.33
CA GLN A 457 15.00 -19.11 -11.49
C GLN A 457 13.55 -19.58 -11.22
N ARG A 458 12.95 -19.30 -10.06
CA ARG A 458 11.54 -19.67 -9.79
C ARG A 458 10.59 -18.86 -10.67
N ALA A 459 10.10 -19.47 -11.75
CA ALA A 459 9.33 -18.77 -12.78
C ALA A 459 10.08 -17.54 -13.35
N GLY A 460 11.39 -17.67 -13.57
CA GLY A 460 12.24 -16.58 -14.09
C GLY A 460 12.57 -15.48 -13.07
N ARG A 461 12.31 -15.71 -11.77
CA ARG A 461 12.59 -14.74 -10.70
C ARG A 461 13.88 -15.10 -9.95
N ASN A 462 14.81 -14.15 -9.92
CA ASN A 462 16.03 -14.17 -9.13
C ASN A 462 15.97 -13.04 -8.11
N PHE A 463 15.99 -13.35 -6.83
CA PHE A 463 16.02 -12.34 -5.78
C PHE A 463 16.61 -12.90 -4.49
N PHE A 464 17.22 -11.99 -3.73
CA PHE A 464 17.52 -12.17 -2.32
C PHE A 464 17.03 -10.93 -1.59
N ASN A 465 15.91 -11.06 -0.89
CA ASN A 465 15.33 -9.95 -0.13
C ASN A 465 16.06 -9.76 1.20
N VAL A 466 16.05 -8.53 1.70
CA VAL A 466 16.72 -8.15 2.94
C VAL A 466 15.85 -7.23 3.78
N ALA A 467 16.05 -7.29 5.09
CA ALA A 467 15.46 -6.37 6.05
C ALA A 467 16.58 -5.76 6.91
N ARG A 468 16.57 -4.43 7.04
CA ARG A 468 17.56 -3.65 7.81
C ARG A 468 16.85 -2.59 8.63
N ASN A 469 17.29 -2.38 9.87
CA ASN A 469 16.74 -1.37 10.78
C ASN A 469 15.22 -1.48 10.88
N ILE A 470 14.76 -2.62 11.40
CA ILE A 470 13.32 -2.89 11.57
C ILE A 470 12.96 -2.80 13.04
N GLU A 471 11.91 -2.04 13.34
CA GLU A 471 11.35 -1.91 14.67
C GLU A 471 9.89 -2.36 14.67
N ILE A 472 9.55 -3.30 15.54
CA ILE A 472 8.16 -3.70 15.82
C ILE A 472 7.96 -3.48 17.32
N ASN A 473 7.38 -2.33 17.71
CA ASN A 473 7.43 -1.87 19.09
C ASN A 473 6.06 -1.47 19.65
N GLY A 474 5.73 -1.94 20.85
CA GLY A 474 4.57 -1.46 21.60
C GLY A 474 3.22 -1.75 20.95
N ASN A 475 3.13 -2.73 20.04
CA ASN A 475 1.85 -3.11 19.42
C ASN A 475 1.04 -3.99 20.38
N VAL A 476 -0.28 -3.88 20.33
CA VAL A 476 -1.22 -4.66 21.15
C VAL A 476 -2.09 -5.50 20.23
N LEU A 477 -1.98 -6.82 20.34
CA LEU A 477 -2.71 -7.79 19.54
C LEU A 477 -3.60 -8.64 20.44
N LYS A 478 -4.89 -8.71 20.14
CA LYS A 478 -5.88 -9.45 20.93
C LYS A 478 -6.75 -10.31 20.04
N ASN A 479 -6.68 -11.62 20.24
CA ASN A 479 -7.64 -12.55 19.71
C ASN A 479 -8.71 -12.84 20.78
N LEU A 480 -9.87 -12.22 20.62
CA LEU A 480 -10.98 -12.32 21.56
C LEU A 480 -12.04 -13.33 21.13
N ASN A 481 -12.14 -13.68 19.85
CA ASN A 481 -13.22 -14.52 19.33
C ASN A 481 -12.75 -15.84 18.69
N GLY A 482 -11.46 -16.00 18.40
CA GLY A 482 -10.89 -17.21 17.84
C GLY A 482 -10.93 -17.27 16.31
N ASN A 483 -11.31 -16.18 15.65
CA ASN A 483 -11.36 -16.13 14.19
C ASN A 483 -9.95 -16.10 13.59
N TYR A 484 -9.07 -15.25 14.12
CA TYR A 484 -7.74 -15.04 13.56
C TYR A 484 -6.67 -15.01 14.65
N PRO A 485 -5.51 -15.65 14.43
CA PRO A 485 -4.46 -15.71 15.44
C PRO A 485 -3.74 -14.37 15.61
N SER A 486 -3.37 -14.03 16.85
CA SER A 486 -2.52 -12.88 17.18
C SER A 486 -1.05 -13.28 17.22
N TYR A 487 -0.23 -12.69 16.35
CA TYR A 487 1.18 -13.04 16.26
C TYR A 487 2.06 -11.86 15.88
N VAL A 488 3.33 -11.95 16.23
CA VAL A 488 4.40 -11.15 15.61
C VAL A 488 5.43 -12.13 15.07
N SER A 489 5.67 -12.09 13.76
CA SER A 489 6.53 -13.05 13.08
C SER A 489 7.68 -12.35 12.35
N ILE A 490 8.91 -12.74 12.63
CA ILE A 490 10.07 -12.48 11.78
C ILE A 490 10.43 -13.81 11.15
N GLY A 491 10.54 -13.88 9.84
CA GLY A 491 10.91 -15.12 9.18
C GLY A 491 11.67 -14.92 7.89
N PHE A 492 12.06 -16.04 7.30
CA PHE A 492 12.73 -16.07 6.02
C PHE A 492 12.26 -17.24 5.17
N VAL A 493 11.94 -16.99 3.89
CA VAL A 493 11.47 -18.04 2.98
C VAL A 493 12.57 -18.46 2.00
N MET A 494 12.94 -19.73 2.04
CA MET A 494 13.81 -20.37 1.05
C MET A 494 12.94 -21.01 -0.03
N MET A 495 12.79 -20.34 -1.18
CA MET A 495 11.84 -20.78 -2.21
C MET A 495 12.39 -21.83 -3.17
N THR A 496 13.69 -21.82 -3.47
CA THR A 496 14.30 -22.73 -4.48
C THR A 496 15.73 -23.16 -4.17
N GLN A 497 16.49 -22.36 -3.41
CA GLN A 497 17.83 -22.72 -2.99
C GLN A 497 17.77 -23.56 -1.71
N ASN A 498 18.70 -24.50 -1.56
CA ASN A 498 18.83 -25.40 -0.41
C ASN A 498 19.87 -24.96 0.63
N VAL A 499 20.52 -23.81 0.41
CA VAL A 499 21.46 -23.15 1.32
C VAL A 499 21.09 -21.67 1.49
N PHE A 500 21.51 -21.05 2.59
CA PHE A 500 21.31 -19.62 2.78
C PHE A 500 22.28 -18.81 1.93
N TRP A 501 21.76 -17.88 1.11
CA TRP A 501 22.63 -17.04 0.29
C TRP A 501 23.39 -15.99 1.10
N GLY A 502 22.83 -15.52 2.20
CA GLY A 502 23.47 -14.54 3.07
C GLY A 502 22.59 -14.09 4.23
N LYS A 503 22.98 -13.00 4.87
CA LYS A 503 22.28 -12.35 5.99
C LYS A 503 21.11 -11.52 5.45
N SER A 504 19.91 -12.10 5.45
CA SER A 504 18.68 -11.45 4.96
C SER A 504 18.11 -10.47 5.98
N VAL A 505 17.84 -10.89 7.20
CA VAL A 505 17.38 -10.03 8.29
C VAL A 505 18.59 -9.73 9.17
N LEU A 506 18.88 -8.45 9.40
CA LEU A 506 19.98 -8.02 10.25
C LEU A 506 19.46 -6.96 11.22
N ALA A 507 19.63 -7.20 12.52
CA ALA A 507 19.27 -6.27 13.60
C ALA A 507 17.80 -5.80 13.56
N ALA A 508 16.87 -6.76 13.53
CA ALA A 508 15.44 -6.47 13.72
C ALA A 508 15.06 -6.54 15.20
N GLU A 509 14.30 -5.55 15.66
CA GLU A 509 13.96 -5.36 17.06
C GLU A 509 12.45 -5.47 17.28
N VAL A 510 12.05 -6.38 18.16
CA VAL A 510 10.66 -6.62 18.56
C VAL A 510 10.55 -6.33 20.05
N ARG A 511 10.01 -5.17 20.41
CA ARG A 511 10.01 -4.71 21.80
C ARG A 511 8.63 -4.37 22.34
N ASN A 512 8.39 -4.70 23.61
CA ASN A 512 7.22 -4.26 24.38
C ASN A 512 5.86 -4.54 23.72
N ASN A 513 5.78 -5.51 22.81
CA ASN A 513 4.52 -5.92 22.21
C ASN A 513 3.73 -6.78 23.20
N GLN A 514 2.41 -6.76 23.07
CA GLN A 514 1.50 -7.50 23.94
C GLN A 514 0.57 -8.33 23.09
N ILE A 515 0.62 -9.66 23.27
CA ILE A 515 -0.28 -10.60 22.61
C ILE A 515 -1.22 -11.18 23.67
N THR A 516 -2.52 -11.17 23.38
CA THR A 516 -3.53 -11.97 24.08
C THR A 516 -4.09 -12.99 23.11
N ALA A 517 -3.65 -14.23 23.26
CA ALA A 517 -4.06 -15.35 22.42
C ALA A 517 -5.36 -16.00 22.93
N ARG A 518 -5.99 -16.78 22.06
CA ARG A 518 -7.15 -17.61 22.41
C ARG A 518 -6.90 -19.05 22.04
N SER A 519 -7.05 -19.94 23.03
CA SER A 519 -6.93 -21.39 22.84
C SER A 519 -7.91 -21.89 21.77
N GLY A 520 -7.47 -22.89 20.99
CA GLY A 520 -8.28 -23.47 19.92
C GLY A 520 -8.39 -22.62 18.65
N THR A 521 -7.76 -21.44 18.62
CA THR A 521 -7.66 -20.65 17.39
C THR A 521 -6.83 -21.40 16.37
N PHE A 522 -7.39 -21.57 15.18
CA PHE A 522 -6.70 -22.22 14.08
C PHE A 522 -5.56 -21.33 13.56
N PRO A 523 -4.35 -21.87 13.31
CA PRO A 523 -3.28 -21.09 12.69
C PRO A 523 -3.66 -20.72 11.26
N TYR A 524 -3.67 -19.43 10.92
CA TYR A 524 -3.82 -19.01 9.52
C TYR A 524 -2.45 -19.02 8.84
N THR A 525 -1.80 -17.88 8.68
CA THR A 525 -0.41 -17.80 8.19
C THR A 525 0.59 -18.26 9.26
N PHE A 526 0.35 -17.89 10.53
CA PHE A 526 1.18 -18.24 11.67
C PHE A 526 0.31 -18.60 12.88
N GLY A 527 0.88 -19.35 13.82
CA GLY A 527 0.25 -19.61 15.11
C GLY A 527 0.39 -18.41 16.05
N GLU A 528 -0.44 -18.40 17.09
CA GLU A 528 -0.40 -17.44 18.20
C GLU A 528 1.01 -17.32 18.81
N GLY A 529 1.44 -16.10 19.09
CA GLY A 529 2.72 -15.81 19.76
C GLY A 529 3.79 -15.16 18.88
N TYR A 530 5.02 -15.22 19.36
CA TYR A 530 6.19 -14.63 18.71
C TYR A 530 6.92 -15.70 17.89
N ASN A 531 7.03 -15.49 16.59
CA ASN A 531 7.59 -16.47 15.66
C ASN A 531 8.89 -15.92 15.05
N HIS A 532 9.94 -16.73 15.05
CA HIS A 532 11.24 -16.45 14.43
C HIS A 532 11.67 -17.64 13.56
N LEU A 533 11.07 -17.76 12.37
CA LEU A 533 10.99 -19.02 11.64
C LEU A 533 11.52 -18.95 10.20
N THR A 534 12.23 -19.99 9.79
CA THR A 534 12.61 -20.21 8.40
C THR A 534 11.65 -21.20 7.73
N PHE A 535 11.20 -20.86 6.52
CA PHE A 535 10.29 -21.69 5.72
C PHE A 535 11.03 -22.24 4.50
N TYR A 536 11.23 -23.56 4.46
CA TYR A 536 11.77 -24.24 3.30
C TYR A 536 10.65 -24.69 2.36
N GLN A 537 10.53 -24.05 1.20
CA GLN A 537 9.43 -24.27 0.26
C GLN A 537 9.85 -24.89 -1.06
N ASN A 538 11.11 -25.33 -1.22
CA ASN A 538 11.74 -25.74 -2.49
C ASN A 538 10.98 -26.87 -3.22
N PRO A 539 10.02 -26.56 -4.11
CA PRO A 539 9.17 -27.58 -4.69
C PRO A 539 9.92 -28.18 -5.88
N GLY A 540 10.39 -29.43 -5.74
CA GLY A 540 11.16 -30.14 -6.76
C GLY A 540 12.68 -29.99 -6.65
N GLY A 541 13.19 -29.29 -5.64
CA GLY A 541 14.63 -29.21 -5.36
C GLY A 541 15.12 -30.24 -4.32
N GLY A 542 16.43 -30.21 -4.05
CA GLY A 542 17.08 -31.13 -3.10
C GLY A 542 16.71 -30.87 -1.63
N ALA A 543 17.19 -31.73 -0.73
CA ALA A 543 17.08 -31.49 0.71
C ALA A 543 17.86 -30.22 1.10
N TYR A 544 17.38 -29.53 2.15
CA TYR A 544 18.15 -28.47 2.80
C TYR A 544 19.53 -28.98 3.22
N VAL A 545 20.56 -28.16 2.98
CA VAL A 545 21.95 -28.45 3.32
C VAL A 545 22.33 -27.56 4.50
N GLU A 546 22.63 -28.20 5.63
CA GLU A 546 23.03 -27.50 6.84
C GLU A 546 24.51 -27.07 6.75
N GLU A 547 24.77 -25.77 6.93
CA GLU A 547 26.09 -25.14 6.81
C GLU A 547 26.53 -24.45 8.12
N GLY A 548 25.76 -24.58 9.20
CA GLY A 548 25.97 -23.87 10.46
C GLY A 548 25.71 -22.37 10.34
N ASN A 549 24.86 -21.96 9.41
CA ASN A 549 24.61 -20.57 9.03
C ASN A 549 23.11 -20.26 9.03
N GLY A 550 22.76 -18.98 8.84
CA GLY A 550 21.37 -18.55 8.84
C GLY A 550 21.13 -17.25 8.07
N ALA A 551 19.85 -16.97 7.82
CA ALA A 551 19.43 -15.75 7.15
C ALA A 551 19.04 -14.62 8.11
N MET A 552 18.73 -14.93 9.39
CA MET A 552 18.22 -13.95 10.35
C MET A 552 19.19 -13.79 11.51
N TRP A 553 19.81 -12.61 11.62
CA TRP A 553 20.93 -12.35 12.53
C TRP A 553 20.67 -11.21 13.50
N GLY A 554 21.03 -11.42 14.76
CA GLY A 554 21.05 -10.37 15.77
C GLY A 554 19.66 -9.80 16.08
N THR A 555 18.63 -10.65 16.07
CA THR A 555 17.27 -10.19 16.37
C THR A 555 17.06 -10.06 17.88
N VAL A 556 16.42 -8.96 18.30
CA VAL A 556 16.18 -8.66 19.71
C VAL A 556 14.69 -8.71 20.00
N TRP A 557 14.29 -9.56 20.93
CA TRP A 557 12.94 -9.70 21.45
C TRP A 557 12.93 -9.29 22.92
N GLN A 558 12.53 -8.06 23.22
CA GLN A 558 12.70 -7.50 24.56
C GLN A 558 11.40 -6.98 25.17
N GLY A 559 11.10 -7.37 26.40
CA GLY A 559 9.96 -6.85 27.15
C GLY A 559 8.58 -7.24 26.60
N ASN A 560 8.53 -8.14 25.60
CA ASN A 560 7.26 -8.57 25.03
C ASN A 560 6.51 -9.49 25.99
N SER A 561 5.18 -9.43 25.95
CA SER A 561 4.30 -10.29 26.72
C SER A 561 3.39 -11.13 25.83
N CYS A 562 3.13 -12.36 26.27
CA CYS A 562 2.17 -13.28 25.65
C CYS A 562 1.25 -13.84 26.73
N ALA A 563 -0.04 -13.60 26.60
CA ALA A 563 -1.06 -14.15 27.46
C ALA A 563 -1.79 -15.28 26.76
N ASN A 564 -1.89 -16.44 27.41
CA ASN A 564 -2.58 -17.64 26.90
C ASN A 564 -2.04 -18.16 25.56
N CYS A 565 -0.76 -17.91 25.26
CA CYS A 565 -0.09 -18.45 24.08
C CYS A 565 0.40 -19.86 24.41
N ALA A 566 0.02 -20.87 23.62
CA ALA A 566 0.48 -22.25 23.86
C ALA A 566 2.02 -22.35 23.79
N VAL A 567 2.61 -21.61 22.85
CA VAL A 567 4.04 -21.36 22.73
C VAL A 567 4.24 -19.85 22.67
N ASN A 568 5.07 -19.29 23.55
CA ASN A 568 5.30 -17.84 23.54
C ASN A 568 6.27 -17.45 22.42
N TYR A 569 7.41 -18.15 22.33
CA TYR A 569 8.43 -17.94 21.30
C TYR A 569 8.67 -19.23 20.54
N ASN A 570 8.58 -19.17 19.22
CA ASN A 570 8.85 -20.29 18.32
C ASN A 570 10.01 -19.93 17.39
N LEU A 571 11.15 -20.59 17.56
CA LEU A 571 12.38 -20.36 16.79
C LEU A 571 12.67 -21.56 15.89
N SER A 572 13.48 -21.36 14.86
CA SER A 572 13.97 -22.46 14.04
C SER A 572 15.40 -22.28 13.53
N THR A 573 15.92 -23.31 12.84
CA THR A 573 17.12 -23.21 11.98
C THR A 573 17.11 -21.93 11.17
N GLY A 574 18.27 -21.29 11.06
CA GLY A 574 18.47 -20.04 10.34
C GLY A 574 18.30 -18.78 11.20
N ALA A 575 17.80 -18.91 12.43
CA ALA A 575 17.86 -17.87 13.45
C ALA A 575 19.23 -17.90 14.17
N MET A 576 19.95 -16.78 14.08
CA MET A 576 21.31 -16.60 14.60
C MET A 576 21.35 -15.43 15.58
N ASP A 577 22.02 -15.61 16.72
CA ASP A 577 22.27 -14.53 17.70
C ASP A 577 20.97 -13.86 18.19
N THR A 578 19.93 -14.68 18.43
CA THR A 578 18.64 -14.18 18.89
C THR A 578 18.67 -13.90 20.38
N THR A 579 18.29 -12.69 20.79
CA THR A 579 18.13 -12.35 22.22
C THR A 579 16.66 -12.27 22.59
N ILE A 580 16.23 -13.06 23.57
CA ILE A 580 14.91 -12.97 24.21
C ILE A 580 15.13 -12.49 25.64
N TRP A 581 14.76 -11.25 25.94
CA TRP A 581 15.04 -10.61 27.23
C TRP A 581 13.79 -10.06 27.89
N ASN A 582 13.64 -10.26 29.20
CA ASN A 582 12.50 -9.76 29.99
C ASN A 582 11.12 -10.17 29.40
N ALA A 583 11.04 -11.37 28.81
CA ALA A 583 9.80 -11.91 28.29
C ALA A 583 8.80 -12.21 29.42
N LYS A 584 7.53 -11.87 29.22
CA LYS A 584 6.46 -12.09 30.21
C LYS A 584 5.40 -13.05 29.68
N ALA A 585 4.96 -13.98 30.53
CA ALA A 585 3.83 -14.87 30.26
C ALA A 585 2.75 -14.66 31.33
N THR A 586 1.53 -14.33 30.91
CA THR A 586 0.40 -14.13 31.83
C THR A 586 -0.77 -15.01 31.40
N ASN A 587 -0.95 -16.14 32.08
CA ASN A 587 -1.95 -17.12 31.68
C ASN A 587 -3.16 -17.09 32.61
N SER A 588 -4.33 -17.34 32.02
CA SER A 588 -5.55 -17.66 32.76
C SER A 588 -5.35 -18.95 33.59
N PRO A 589 -6.04 -19.11 34.73
CA PRO A 589 -5.94 -20.31 35.55
C PRO A 589 -6.12 -21.61 34.74
N GLY A 590 -5.21 -22.56 34.92
CA GLY A 590 -5.24 -23.85 34.22
C GLY A 590 -4.64 -23.84 32.81
N PHE A 591 -4.23 -22.67 32.26
CA PHE A 591 -3.55 -22.61 30.97
C PHE A 591 -2.03 -22.69 31.15
N VAL A 592 -1.40 -23.64 30.45
CA VAL A 592 0.05 -23.88 30.50
C VAL A 592 0.69 -23.42 29.18
N SER A 593 1.74 -22.61 29.28
CA SER A 593 2.52 -22.13 28.13
C SER A 593 3.91 -22.74 28.12
N THR A 594 4.41 -23.03 26.91
CA THR A 594 5.83 -23.25 26.67
C THR A 594 6.49 -21.91 26.32
N ILE A 595 7.47 -21.48 27.10
CA ILE A 595 8.14 -20.18 26.86
C ILE A 595 8.86 -20.18 25.52
N LEU A 596 9.68 -21.18 25.24
CA LEU A 596 10.46 -21.28 24.01
C LEU A 596 10.32 -22.68 23.42
N LYS A 597 9.92 -22.75 22.15
CA LYS A 597 10.03 -23.92 21.31
C LYS A 597 11.05 -23.61 20.22
N ASP A 598 12.06 -24.46 20.08
CA ASP A 598 13.10 -24.29 19.06
C ASP A 598 13.19 -25.57 18.24
N VAL A 599 13.05 -25.45 16.92
CA VAL A 599 12.88 -26.59 16.01
C VAL A 599 13.83 -26.55 14.84
N THR A 600 14.19 -27.73 14.35
CA THR A 600 14.94 -27.83 13.09
C THR A 600 14.01 -27.58 11.90
N ILE A 601 14.54 -27.00 10.83
CA ILE A 601 13.80 -26.75 9.58
C ILE A 601 13.45 -28.05 8.83
N ALA A 602 14.26 -29.10 9.02
CA ALA A 602 14.03 -30.43 8.48
C ALA A 602 14.60 -31.49 9.43
N ASN A 603 14.02 -32.70 9.39
CA ASN A 603 14.44 -33.83 10.23
C ASN A 603 15.90 -34.25 10.01
N SER A 604 16.47 -33.98 8.83
CA SER A 604 17.89 -34.23 8.50
C SER A 604 18.85 -33.21 9.12
N THR A 605 18.33 -32.11 9.67
CA THR A 605 19.12 -31.00 10.21
C THR A 605 19.42 -31.25 11.69
N LYS A 606 20.65 -30.97 12.12
CA LYS A 606 21.08 -31.15 13.52
C LYS A 606 20.96 -29.88 14.36
N GLN A 607 20.87 -28.71 13.72
CA GLN A 607 20.87 -27.41 14.40
C GLN A 607 19.52 -26.72 14.24
N ALA A 608 18.91 -26.35 15.37
CA ALA A 608 17.76 -25.45 15.42
C ALA A 608 18.29 -24.00 15.37
N SER A 609 17.85 -23.09 16.25
CA SER A 609 18.50 -21.79 16.36
C SER A 609 19.93 -21.90 16.92
N THR A 610 20.80 -20.93 16.59
CA THR A 610 22.19 -20.88 17.04
C THR A 610 22.46 -19.60 17.85
N ARG A 611 23.13 -19.75 19.00
CA ARG A 611 23.47 -18.66 19.93
C ARG A 611 22.24 -17.84 20.39
N THR A 612 21.14 -18.53 20.67
CA THR A 612 19.96 -17.93 21.28
C THR A 612 20.21 -17.68 22.77
N LEU A 613 20.08 -16.43 23.19
CA LEU A 613 20.17 -16.00 24.59
C LEU A 613 18.75 -15.76 25.13
N VAL A 614 18.41 -16.40 26.24
CA VAL A 614 17.16 -16.13 26.98
C VAL A 614 17.52 -15.65 28.38
N GLY A 615 17.00 -14.50 28.80
CA GLY A 615 17.27 -13.99 30.12
C GLY A 615 16.31 -12.90 30.61
N LYS A 616 16.65 -12.37 31.79
CA LYS A 616 15.91 -11.33 32.51
C LYS A 616 16.87 -10.58 33.43
N ASP A 617 16.53 -9.34 33.75
CA ASP A 617 17.24 -8.52 34.75
C ASP A 617 17.07 -9.07 36.19
#